data_AF-A0A2K0XL43-F1
#
_entry.id   AF-A0A2K0XL43-F1
#
_cell.length_a   1.000
_cell.length_b   1.000
_cell.length_c   1.000
_cell.angle_alpha   90.00
_cell.angle_beta   90.00
_cell.angle_gamma   90.00
#
_symmetry.space_group_name_H-M   'P 1'
#
loop_
_entity.id
_entity.type
_entity.pdbx_description
1 polymer ?
#
loop_
_entity_poly.entity_id
_entity_poly.type
_entity_poly.pdbx_seq_one_letter_code
_entity_poly.pdbx_strand_id
1 'polypeptide(L)'
;MELCSVEGNRIRLKKGLNVIAVEKQANLFIRYIVNTHNTGMKLAQFPDIKIHIEGGSVNGYFDLTKGDDNQVWKDMISDGLLQAQAVNLKTKNVVFHMNAAKVKAACPGPMANLLKIWDGIVQMEVDLKGLQAKVADRCNNVLNATSVQSSYMYATTFGSYYEEGTLSSVMNYERMRLGGSIWGPAHEMGHCHQNLINMHGCTEVSNNLFSNVAVFNQGVMTSRGNGSSQYISEQYVAGNHFADYNIWCKTQLYFKLWLYFHAAGNQPDFYQKLFQLLNDDPMKKPYDINGPDEWLKFALKCCEAANADLSEFFQMYGFFVPVHQKVVGDYSEKRLTATQAQIDAVLAKMHAYPKKLGNIVFIDDHIRRSPATYEGAPAGTMRRDYDDWVAIGKMGDHGQWEDFKPNAQQPGGARLLQCVKNNDGTMSIAFDHVLPGTMGYKFYDTKGNLLFIANTDRVQLPSSVVNKLGGEQPVIKVAQASGLDALVTTEIPSGIDAIRNLPANAMIDVHTLDGVCVARHITIAQANSQLPQGVYIITQLDTKVSHTVHMGR
;
A
#
# COMPACT_ATOMS: atom_id res chain seq x y z
N MET A 1 16.76 29.26 -19.71
CA MET A 1 17.56 29.12 -18.48
C MET A 1 16.64 28.49 -17.47
N GLU A 2 16.97 27.31 -16.96
CA GLU A 2 16.23 26.73 -15.84
C GLU A 2 16.26 27.70 -14.66
N LEU A 3 15.10 27.97 -14.08
CA LEU A 3 14.94 28.95 -12.99
C LEU A 3 15.50 28.43 -11.65
N CYS A 4 15.52 27.12 -11.46
CA CYS A 4 16.05 26.45 -10.29
C CYS A 4 16.84 25.21 -10.75
N SER A 5 17.99 24.96 -10.12
CA SER A 5 18.82 23.79 -10.40
C SER A 5 19.48 23.31 -9.11
N VAL A 6 19.80 22.01 -9.04
CA VAL A 6 20.60 21.42 -7.95
C VAL A 6 22.10 21.60 -8.16
N GLU A 7 22.51 22.08 -9.34
CA GLU A 7 23.91 22.39 -9.66
C GLU A 7 24.10 23.85 -10.07
N GLY A 8 25.32 24.35 -9.90
CA GLY A 8 25.68 25.72 -10.24
C GLY A 8 27.19 25.93 -10.23
N ASN A 9 27.63 27.14 -10.58
CA ASN A 9 29.05 27.50 -10.59
C ASN A 9 29.66 27.30 -9.19
N ARG A 10 30.76 26.54 -9.12
CA ARG A 10 31.44 26.21 -7.86
C ARG A 10 32.70 27.05 -7.72
N ILE A 11 32.81 27.78 -6.61
CA ILE A 11 33.99 28.59 -6.30
C ILE A 11 34.63 28.03 -5.03
N ARG A 12 35.91 27.68 -5.11
CA ARG A 12 36.66 27.21 -3.95
C ARG A 12 36.99 28.39 -3.04
N LEU A 13 36.57 28.30 -1.79
CA LEU A 13 36.88 29.31 -0.77
C LEU A 13 38.21 28.99 -0.06
N LYS A 14 38.88 30.05 0.40
CA LYS A 14 40.04 29.98 1.31
C LYS A 14 39.72 30.66 2.65
N LYS A 15 40.53 30.38 3.67
CA LYS A 15 40.45 31.11 4.96
C LYS A 15 40.74 32.60 4.73
N GLY A 16 39.98 33.47 5.37
CA GLY A 16 40.11 34.93 5.24
C GLY A 16 39.26 35.50 4.09
N LEU A 17 39.72 36.61 3.49
CA LEU A 17 38.98 37.32 2.46
C LEU A 17 38.90 36.51 1.15
N ASN A 18 37.69 36.37 0.63
CA ASN A 18 37.40 35.86 -0.70
C ASN A 18 36.64 36.95 -1.47
N VAL A 19 37.10 37.28 -2.67
CA VAL A 19 36.41 38.23 -3.56
C VAL A 19 35.81 37.43 -4.70
N ILE A 20 34.49 37.45 -4.81
CA ILE A 20 33.72 36.65 -5.76
C ILE A 20 32.94 37.59 -6.67
N ALA A 21 33.19 37.51 -7.96
CA ALA A 21 32.37 38.17 -8.97
C ALA A 21 31.22 37.25 -9.38
N VAL A 22 29.98 37.75 -9.31
CA VAL A 22 28.79 37.02 -9.74
C VAL A 22 28.18 37.78 -10.92
N GLU A 23 28.25 37.19 -12.11
CA GLU A 23 27.88 37.87 -13.37
C GLU A 23 26.36 37.87 -13.66
N LYS A 24 25.61 37.00 -12.97
CA LYS A 24 24.15 36.87 -13.12
C LYS A 24 23.51 36.72 -11.75
N GLN A 25 22.25 37.12 -11.62
CA GLN A 25 21.50 36.89 -10.39
C GLN A 25 21.51 35.41 -10.02
N ALA A 26 21.90 35.09 -8.79
CA ALA A 26 22.01 33.73 -8.28
C ALA A 26 21.75 33.68 -6.77
N ASN A 27 21.18 32.57 -6.30
CA ASN A 27 21.17 32.23 -4.88
C ASN A 27 22.49 31.55 -4.53
N LEU A 28 23.10 31.96 -3.41
CA LEU A 28 24.38 31.41 -2.95
C LEU A 28 24.15 30.29 -1.94
N PHE A 29 24.85 29.17 -2.13
CA PHE A 29 24.85 28.04 -1.19
C PHE A 29 26.28 27.75 -0.72
N ILE A 30 26.45 27.54 0.58
CA ILE A 30 27.73 27.09 1.16
C ILE A 30 27.79 25.57 1.07
N ARG A 31 28.70 25.05 0.24
CA ARG A 31 28.97 23.62 0.13
C ARG A 31 30.08 23.22 1.09
N TYR A 32 29.72 22.91 2.34
CA TYR A 32 30.65 22.33 3.32
C TYR A 32 30.40 20.82 3.45
N ILE A 33 31.10 20.03 2.65
CA ILE A 33 30.99 18.56 2.65
C ILE A 33 32.30 17.97 3.20
N VAL A 34 32.16 17.08 4.17
CA VAL A 34 33.27 16.36 4.82
C VAL A 34 33.14 14.87 4.56
N ASN A 35 34.26 14.16 4.39
CA ASN A 35 34.23 12.71 4.15
C ASN A 35 34.37 11.93 5.47
N THR A 36 33.29 11.27 5.86
CA THR A 36 33.20 10.38 7.04
C THR A 36 33.16 8.89 6.67
N HIS A 37 32.99 8.58 5.38
CA HIS A 37 32.84 7.20 4.92
C HIS A 37 34.19 6.49 4.91
N ASN A 38 34.30 5.38 5.63
CA ASN A 38 35.52 4.57 5.79
C ASN A 38 36.75 5.33 6.32
N THR A 39 36.57 6.51 6.93
CA THR A 39 37.67 7.29 7.52
C THR A 39 37.79 7.11 9.04
N GLY A 40 36.78 6.54 9.69
CA GLY A 40 36.65 6.51 11.16
C GLY A 40 36.26 7.85 11.78
N MET A 41 36.13 8.92 10.97
CA MET A 41 35.75 10.24 11.44
C MET A 41 34.23 10.40 11.58
N LYS A 42 33.82 11.14 12.61
CA LYS A 42 32.44 11.56 12.88
C LYS A 42 32.23 13.01 12.49
N LEU A 43 30.98 13.38 12.20
CA LEU A 43 30.58 14.75 11.87
C LEU A 43 30.99 15.74 12.96
N ALA A 44 30.84 15.38 14.23
CA ALA A 44 31.18 16.22 15.38
C ALA A 44 32.68 16.60 15.48
N GLN A 45 33.56 15.93 14.72
CA GLN A 45 34.99 16.26 14.69
C GLN A 45 35.33 17.38 13.69
N PHE A 46 34.37 17.77 12.85
CA PHE A 46 34.53 18.86 11.90
C PHE A 46 33.93 20.14 12.49
N PRO A 47 34.69 21.24 12.59
CA PRO A 47 34.21 22.46 13.23
C PRO A 47 33.24 23.23 12.35
N ASP A 48 32.27 23.89 12.96
CA ASP A 48 31.44 24.88 12.27
C ASP A 48 32.32 26.01 11.72
N ILE A 49 32.10 26.37 10.46
CA ILE A 49 32.84 27.45 9.79
C ILE A 49 31.99 28.72 9.83
N LYS A 50 32.48 29.74 10.54
CA LYS A 50 31.89 31.08 10.51
C LYS A 50 32.19 31.75 9.18
N ILE A 51 31.15 32.14 8.46
CA ILE A 51 31.23 32.85 7.18
C ILE A 51 30.43 34.14 7.29
N HIS A 52 31.07 35.26 6.95
CA HIS A 52 30.41 36.55 6.78
C HIS A 52 30.43 36.89 5.29
N ILE A 53 29.25 37.16 4.71
CA ILE A 53 29.11 37.55 3.30
C ILE A 53 28.75 39.03 3.28
N GLU A 54 29.67 39.84 2.76
CA GLU A 54 29.43 41.26 2.51
C GLU A 54 29.13 41.47 1.01
N GLY A 55 28.11 42.27 0.72
CA GLY A 55 27.63 42.53 -0.65
C GLY A 55 26.46 41.66 -1.10
N GLY A 56 25.87 42.00 -2.25
CA GLY A 56 24.64 41.38 -2.74
C GLY A 56 23.38 41.87 -2.02
N SER A 57 22.29 41.10 -2.12
CA SER A 57 21.00 41.40 -1.48
C SER A 57 20.57 40.25 -0.58
N VAL A 58 20.08 40.57 0.62
CA VAL A 58 19.54 39.58 1.55
C VAL A 58 18.16 39.14 1.08
N ASN A 59 18.06 37.91 0.58
CA ASN A 59 16.76 37.32 0.23
C ASN A 59 16.10 36.61 1.42
N GLY A 60 16.88 36.11 2.38
CA GLY A 60 16.37 35.24 3.46
C GLY A 60 16.05 33.80 2.99
N TYR A 61 15.75 32.95 3.95
CA TYR A 61 15.21 31.59 3.76
C TYR A 61 14.43 31.17 5.00
N PHE A 62 13.40 30.34 4.81
CA PHE A 62 12.56 29.82 5.89
C PHE A 62 13.10 28.47 6.37
N ASP A 63 13.25 28.27 7.68
CA ASP A 63 13.88 27.08 8.25
C ASP A 63 13.17 26.60 9.53
N LEU A 64 12.46 25.46 9.42
CA LEU A 64 11.82 24.83 10.57
C LEU A 64 12.80 24.48 11.69
N THR A 65 14.06 24.20 11.37
CA THR A 65 15.07 23.81 12.37
C THR A 65 15.52 24.97 13.26
N LYS A 66 15.20 26.21 12.89
CA LYS A 66 15.43 27.41 13.72
C LYS A 66 14.24 27.77 14.60
N GLY A 67 13.10 27.13 14.39
CA GLY A 67 11.83 27.50 15.01
C GLY A 67 10.98 28.48 14.20
N ASP A 68 11.28 28.69 12.91
CA ASP A 68 10.43 29.51 12.05
C ASP A 68 9.01 28.91 11.96
N ASP A 69 7.99 29.74 12.16
CA ASP A 69 6.58 29.33 12.17
C ASP A 69 5.76 30.04 11.07
N ASN A 70 4.44 29.84 11.05
CA ASN A 70 3.60 30.47 10.04
C ASN A 70 3.56 32.00 10.12
N GLN A 71 3.83 32.58 11.30
CA GLN A 71 3.90 34.03 11.44
C GLN A 71 5.21 34.54 10.84
N VAL A 72 6.33 33.88 11.13
CA VAL A 72 7.62 34.20 10.50
C VAL A 72 7.53 34.15 8.97
N TRP A 73 6.82 33.16 8.40
CA TRP A 73 6.61 33.10 6.95
C TRP A 73 5.91 34.36 6.40
N LYS A 74 4.88 34.84 7.09
CA LYS A 74 4.16 36.06 6.69
C LYS A 74 5.03 37.31 6.85
N ASP A 75 5.75 37.39 7.97
CA ASP A 75 6.62 38.52 8.28
C ASP A 75 7.75 38.65 7.26
N MET A 76 8.39 37.53 6.88
CA MET A 76 9.39 37.52 5.80
C MET A 76 8.83 38.07 4.48
N ILE A 77 7.59 37.71 4.12
CA ILE A 77 6.96 38.22 2.91
C ILE A 77 6.66 39.73 3.02
N SER A 78 6.11 40.18 4.16
CA SER A 78 5.77 41.60 4.37
C SER A 78 6.99 42.50 4.47
N ASP A 79 8.10 41.99 5.02
CA ASP A 79 9.36 42.71 5.19
C ASP A 79 10.16 42.84 3.88
N GLY A 80 9.60 42.37 2.76
CA GLY A 80 10.25 42.43 1.46
C GLY A 80 11.40 41.43 1.29
N LEU A 81 11.43 40.36 2.09
CA LEU A 81 12.31 39.21 1.85
C LEU A 81 11.66 38.25 0.83
N LEU A 82 12.39 37.21 0.44
CA LEU A 82 11.93 36.16 -0.48
C LEU A 82 11.47 36.70 -1.84
N GLN A 83 12.17 37.71 -2.36
CA GLN A 83 11.88 38.40 -3.63
C GLN A 83 12.69 37.86 -4.81
N ALA A 84 13.72 37.05 -4.56
CA ALA A 84 14.42 36.32 -5.61
C ALA A 84 13.47 35.38 -6.35
N GLN A 85 13.83 35.01 -7.59
CA GLN A 85 13.04 34.11 -8.42
C GLN A 85 12.81 32.75 -7.76
N ALA A 86 13.76 32.29 -6.94
CA ALA A 86 13.66 31.07 -6.16
C ALA A 86 13.60 31.36 -4.66
N VAL A 87 12.68 30.67 -3.98
CA VAL A 87 12.57 30.61 -2.52
C VAL A 87 13.34 29.40 -2.01
N ASN A 88 14.05 29.58 -0.90
CA ASN A 88 14.72 28.50 -0.20
C ASN A 88 13.97 28.21 1.10
N LEU A 89 13.62 26.95 1.30
CA LEU A 89 12.97 26.46 2.51
C LEU A 89 13.78 25.28 3.06
N LYS A 90 13.67 25.03 4.36
CA LYS A 90 14.39 23.93 4.99
C LYS A 90 13.57 23.27 6.10
N THR A 91 13.64 21.95 6.13
CA THR A 91 13.21 21.10 7.24
C THR A 91 14.40 20.34 7.80
N LYS A 92 14.15 19.38 8.69
CA LYS A 92 15.20 18.50 9.19
C LYS A 92 15.74 17.59 8.08
N ASN A 93 14.85 17.13 7.19
CA ASN A 93 15.16 16.10 6.20
C ASN A 93 15.17 16.60 4.74
N VAL A 94 14.66 17.80 4.46
CA VAL A 94 14.49 18.32 3.09
C VAL A 94 14.94 19.78 2.98
N VAL A 95 15.65 20.10 1.89
CA VAL A 95 15.93 21.48 1.46
C VAL A 95 15.19 21.75 0.15
N PHE A 96 14.53 22.89 0.08
CA PHE A 96 13.71 23.28 -1.07
C PHE A 96 14.41 24.41 -1.83
N HIS A 97 14.40 24.31 -3.15
CA HIS A 97 14.81 25.39 -4.05
C HIS A 97 13.79 25.51 -5.18
N MET A 98 12.79 26.36 -4.99
CA MET A 98 11.58 26.37 -5.82
C MET A 98 11.20 27.78 -6.27
N ASN A 99 10.41 27.89 -7.34
CA ASN A 99 9.89 29.15 -7.85
C ASN A 99 9.12 29.92 -6.75
N ALA A 100 9.64 31.08 -6.34
CA ALA A 100 9.15 31.84 -5.21
C ALA A 100 7.71 32.34 -5.41
N ALA A 101 7.40 32.83 -6.60
CA ALA A 101 6.07 33.37 -6.90
C ALA A 101 5.00 32.27 -6.79
N LYS A 102 5.28 31.09 -7.34
CA LYS A 102 4.35 29.96 -7.32
C LYS A 102 4.18 29.35 -5.94
N VAL A 103 5.27 29.23 -5.17
CA VAL A 103 5.20 28.77 -3.77
C VAL A 103 4.38 29.74 -2.91
N LYS A 104 4.64 31.05 -3.00
CA LYS A 104 3.88 32.06 -2.25
C LYS A 104 2.39 32.08 -2.63
N ALA A 105 2.07 31.87 -3.91
CA ALA A 105 0.69 31.75 -4.37
C ALA A 105 0.00 30.47 -3.86
N ALA A 106 0.72 29.34 -3.83
CA ALA A 106 0.18 28.05 -3.39
C ALA A 106 0.02 27.94 -1.86
N CYS A 107 0.90 28.59 -1.09
CA CYS A 107 0.89 28.61 0.37
C CYS A 107 1.13 30.02 0.94
N PRO A 108 0.10 30.88 0.99
CA PRO A 108 0.23 32.23 1.53
C PRO A 108 0.33 32.29 3.07
N GLY A 109 0.08 31.18 3.79
CA GLY A 109 -0.08 31.22 5.26
C GLY A 109 0.56 30.04 6.01
N PRO A 110 0.00 28.82 5.93
CA PRO A 110 0.41 27.69 6.77
C PRO A 110 1.69 26.98 6.28
N MET A 111 2.76 27.74 6.00
CA MET A 111 4.02 27.20 5.45
C MET A 111 4.70 26.23 6.42
N ALA A 112 4.74 26.54 7.71
CA ALA A 112 5.35 25.66 8.70
C ALA A 112 4.61 24.32 8.79
N ASN A 113 3.27 24.33 8.72
CA ASN A 113 2.48 23.10 8.70
C ASN A 113 2.69 22.30 7.41
N LEU A 114 2.72 22.97 6.25
CA LEU A 114 3.01 22.32 4.97
C LEU A 114 4.39 21.64 5.00
N LEU A 115 5.42 22.34 5.46
CA LEU A 115 6.77 21.79 5.52
C LEU A 115 6.90 20.64 6.53
N LYS A 116 6.10 20.61 7.60
CA LYS A 116 6.01 19.45 8.49
C LYS A 116 5.44 18.21 7.79
N ILE A 117 4.51 18.37 6.86
CA ILE A 117 4.00 17.24 6.05
C ILE A 117 5.13 16.70 5.16
N TRP A 118 5.85 17.57 4.46
CA TRP A 118 7.00 17.18 3.65
C TRP A 118 8.10 16.49 4.45
N ASP A 119 8.45 17.04 5.61
CA ASP A 119 9.44 16.44 6.51
C ASP A 119 8.97 15.07 7.01
N GLY A 120 7.68 14.94 7.32
CA GLY A 120 7.04 13.70 7.77
C GLY A 120 7.04 12.60 6.72
N ILE A 121 6.91 12.92 5.43
CA ILE A 121 7.07 11.95 4.32
C ILE A 121 8.47 11.33 4.39
N VAL A 122 9.51 12.16 4.37
CA VAL A 122 10.90 11.67 4.36
C VAL A 122 11.25 10.97 5.67
N GLN A 123 10.77 11.48 6.81
CA GLN A 123 10.97 10.83 8.10
C GLN A 123 10.33 9.44 8.13
N MET A 124 9.11 9.28 7.61
CA MET A 124 8.44 7.97 7.50
C MET A 124 9.25 6.99 6.64
N GLU A 125 9.77 7.43 5.50
CA GLU A 125 10.59 6.59 4.62
C GLU A 125 11.89 6.14 5.31
N VAL A 126 12.54 7.07 6.02
CA VAL A 126 13.74 6.82 6.80
C VAL A 126 13.46 5.84 7.96
N ASP A 127 12.33 6.01 8.64
CA ASP A 127 11.92 5.16 9.77
C ASP A 127 11.55 3.75 9.31
N LEU A 128 10.89 3.58 8.16
CA LEU A 128 10.63 2.27 7.57
C LEU A 128 11.91 1.55 7.17
N LYS A 129 12.92 2.27 6.69
CA LYS A 129 14.24 1.70 6.40
C LYS A 129 14.98 1.29 7.66
N GLY A 130 14.88 2.07 8.73
CA GLY A 130 15.50 1.76 10.03
C GLY A 130 17.04 1.79 10.04
N LEU A 131 17.69 2.35 9.00
CA LEU A 131 19.16 2.36 8.87
C LEU A 131 19.81 3.65 9.36
N GLN A 132 19.05 4.73 9.55
CA GLN A 132 19.60 6.08 9.80
C GLN A 132 20.40 6.16 11.10
N ALA A 133 19.95 5.49 12.17
CA ALA A 133 20.65 5.50 13.46
C ALA A 133 22.10 4.99 13.37
N LYS A 134 22.40 4.10 12.41
CA LYS A 134 23.75 3.54 12.20
C LYS A 134 24.73 4.52 11.57
N VAL A 135 24.21 5.56 10.92
CA VAL A 135 25.00 6.53 10.16
C VAL A 135 24.82 7.95 10.65
N ALA A 136 23.93 8.23 11.61
CA ALA A 136 23.60 9.60 12.04
C ALA A 136 24.80 10.41 12.57
N ASP A 137 25.81 9.76 13.16
CA ASP A 137 27.03 10.43 13.61
C ASP A 137 28.06 10.69 12.48
N ARG A 138 27.78 10.18 11.27
CA ARG A 138 28.65 10.23 10.10
C ARG A 138 27.99 10.86 8.86
N CYS A 139 26.66 10.83 8.76
CA CYS A 139 25.90 11.32 7.61
C CYS A 139 24.66 12.08 8.09
N ASN A 140 24.56 13.35 7.68
CA ASN A 140 23.43 14.23 7.94
C ASN A 140 22.93 14.90 6.65
N ASN A 141 23.23 14.30 5.50
CA ASN A 141 22.76 14.79 4.21
C ASN A 141 21.23 14.74 4.16
N VAL A 142 20.64 15.78 3.56
CA VAL A 142 19.20 15.95 3.38
C VAL A 142 18.85 15.81 1.90
N LEU A 143 17.61 15.43 1.60
CA LEU A 143 17.12 15.39 0.24
C LEU A 143 16.80 16.81 -0.25
N ASN A 144 16.85 17.01 -1.57
CA ASN A 144 16.40 18.24 -2.19
C ASN A 144 14.98 18.09 -2.76
N ALA A 145 14.19 19.16 -2.73
CA ALA A 145 12.97 19.32 -3.52
C ALA A 145 13.09 20.58 -4.38
N THR A 146 13.23 20.41 -5.70
CA THR A 146 13.49 21.51 -6.65
C THR A 146 12.33 21.69 -7.63
N SER A 147 11.97 22.92 -7.98
CA SER A 147 11.00 23.14 -9.07
C SER A 147 11.68 23.24 -10.43
N VAL A 148 11.09 22.68 -11.48
CA VAL A 148 11.65 22.64 -12.85
C VAL A 148 10.62 23.07 -13.88
N GLN A 149 11.05 23.43 -15.09
CA GLN A 149 10.17 23.95 -16.14
C GLN A 149 9.66 22.88 -17.12
N SER A 150 10.10 21.64 -16.98
CA SER A 150 9.73 20.51 -17.84
C SER A 150 9.77 19.21 -17.03
N SER A 151 9.10 18.18 -17.55
CA SER A 151 8.89 16.86 -16.90
C SER A 151 8.03 16.94 -15.64
N TYR A 152 6.90 16.23 -15.60
CA TYR A 152 5.85 16.39 -14.58
C TYR A 152 6.36 16.37 -13.12
N MET A 153 6.86 15.21 -12.67
CA MET A 153 7.57 15.01 -11.41
C MET A 153 8.59 13.90 -11.66
N TYR A 154 9.76 13.99 -11.04
CA TYR A 154 10.78 12.94 -11.12
C TYR A 154 11.75 13.01 -9.94
N ALA A 155 12.57 11.98 -9.80
CA ALA A 155 13.62 11.90 -8.79
C ALA A 155 15.00 11.59 -9.40
N THR A 156 16.05 12.00 -8.69
CA THR A 156 17.44 11.61 -8.98
C THR A 156 18.16 11.23 -7.69
N THR A 157 19.47 11.00 -7.77
CA THR A 157 20.31 10.76 -6.60
C THR A 157 20.40 11.96 -5.63
N PHE A 158 19.98 13.16 -6.05
CA PHE A 158 20.03 14.37 -5.21
C PHE A 158 18.70 14.66 -4.48
N GLY A 159 17.59 14.08 -4.91
CA GLY A 159 16.25 14.38 -4.39
C GLY A 159 15.20 14.37 -5.50
N SER A 160 14.13 15.14 -5.30
CA SER A 160 12.97 15.18 -6.19
C SER A 160 12.79 16.54 -6.87
N TYR A 161 12.09 16.50 -8.01
CA TYR A 161 11.91 17.61 -8.94
C TYR A 161 10.44 17.70 -9.35
N TYR A 162 9.93 18.93 -9.40
CA TYR A 162 8.50 19.20 -9.60
C TYR A 162 8.30 20.25 -10.70
N GLU A 163 7.58 19.90 -11.76
CA GLU A 163 7.20 20.88 -12.77
C GLU A 163 6.41 22.01 -12.11
N GLU A 164 6.72 23.25 -12.47
CA GLU A 164 6.21 24.41 -11.78
C GLU A 164 4.67 24.50 -11.71
N GLY A 165 3.92 23.97 -12.69
CA GLY A 165 2.46 23.84 -12.67
C GLY A 165 1.95 22.93 -11.55
N THR A 166 2.75 21.96 -11.13
CA THR A 166 2.41 21.06 -10.01
C THR A 166 2.53 21.71 -8.64
N LEU A 167 3.25 22.83 -8.50
CA LEU A 167 3.46 23.53 -7.22
C LEU A 167 2.14 24.01 -6.60
N SER A 168 1.14 24.33 -7.42
CA SER A 168 -0.23 24.66 -6.95
C SER A 168 -0.89 23.51 -6.17
N SER A 169 -0.35 22.29 -6.30
CA SER A 169 -0.79 21.07 -5.63
C SER A 169 0.15 20.68 -4.50
N VAL A 170 1.44 20.48 -4.79
CA VAL A 170 2.41 19.92 -3.83
C VAL A 170 2.92 20.94 -2.82
N MET A 171 2.78 22.24 -3.12
CA MET A 171 3.04 23.34 -2.19
C MET A 171 1.75 23.97 -1.67
N ASN A 172 0.65 23.20 -1.59
CA ASN A 172 -0.61 23.63 -1.00
C ASN A 172 -0.96 22.79 0.24
N TYR A 173 -1.15 23.46 1.37
CA TYR A 173 -1.37 22.79 2.65
C TYR A 173 -2.62 21.90 2.69
N GLU A 174 -3.76 22.40 2.21
CA GLU A 174 -5.02 21.64 2.23
C GLU A 174 -4.97 20.43 1.32
N ARG A 175 -4.39 20.59 0.12
CA ARG A 175 -4.23 19.49 -0.84
C ARG A 175 -3.26 18.42 -0.35
N MET A 176 -2.21 18.80 0.36
CA MET A 176 -1.24 17.87 0.96
C MET A 176 -1.77 17.18 2.21
N ARG A 177 -2.62 17.85 3.02
CA ARG A 177 -3.10 17.31 4.30
C ARG A 177 -4.43 16.54 4.17
N LEU A 178 -5.32 16.94 3.26
CA LEU A 178 -6.66 16.36 3.07
C LEU A 178 -6.90 15.76 1.68
N GLY A 179 -5.98 15.96 0.72
CA GLY A 179 -6.10 15.47 -0.66
C GLY A 179 -5.04 14.43 -1.04
N GLY A 180 -5.11 13.94 -2.27
CA GLY A 180 -4.15 12.97 -2.82
C GLY A 180 -2.80 13.55 -3.24
N SER A 181 -2.59 14.86 -3.10
CA SER A 181 -1.35 15.51 -3.55
C SER A 181 -0.11 15.01 -2.82
N ILE A 182 -0.26 14.38 -1.64
CA ILE A 182 0.83 13.75 -0.89
C ILE A 182 1.49 12.60 -1.66
N TRP A 183 0.75 11.94 -2.58
CA TRP A 183 1.24 10.80 -3.35
C TRP A 183 2.48 11.15 -4.18
N GLY A 184 2.45 12.24 -4.95
CA GLY A 184 3.55 12.63 -5.84
C GLY A 184 4.86 12.83 -5.07
N PRO A 185 4.89 13.71 -4.07
CA PRO A 185 6.02 13.88 -3.17
C PRO A 185 6.57 12.57 -2.57
N ALA A 186 5.70 11.71 -2.02
CA ALA A 186 6.12 10.43 -1.45
C ALA A 186 6.62 9.42 -2.50
N HIS A 187 6.07 9.47 -3.72
CA HIS A 187 6.52 8.63 -4.83
C HIS A 187 7.93 9.01 -5.28
N GLU A 188 8.19 10.31 -5.49
CA GLU A 188 9.50 10.79 -5.93
C GLU A 188 10.57 10.64 -4.84
N MET A 189 10.25 10.98 -3.59
CA MET A 189 11.19 10.76 -2.47
C MET A 189 11.44 9.26 -2.25
N GLY A 190 10.41 8.44 -2.44
CA GLY A 190 10.50 6.98 -2.40
C GLY A 190 11.49 6.41 -3.42
N HIS A 191 11.67 7.01 -4.60
CA HIS A 191 12.72 6.60 -5.54
C HIS A 191 14.13 6.74 -4.95
N CYS A 192 14.39 7.79 -4.16
CA CYS A 192 15.67 7.96 -3.47
C CYS A 192 15.91 6.87 -2.39
N HIS A 193 14.87 6.14 -1.99
CA HIS A 193 14.90 5.24 -0.85
C HIS A 193 14.60 3.76 -1.16
N GLN A 194 14.05 3.43 -2.33
CA GLN A 194 13.61 2.08 -2.67
C GLN A 194 14.74 1.08 -2.95
N ASN A 195 15.99 1.51 -3.14
CA ASN A 195 17.03 0.69 -3.80
C ASN A 195 17.18 -0.73 -3.22
N LEU A 196 17.12 -0.91 -1.90
CA LEU A 196 17.31 -2.21 -1.26
C LEU A 196 16.16 -3.20 -1.50
N ILE A 197 14.94 -2.72 -1.77
CA ILE A 197 13.76 -3.55 -2.04
C ILE A 197 13.35 -3.54 -3.52
N ASN A 198 14.00 -2.71 -4.34
CA ASN A 198 13.69 -2.60 -5.75
C ASN A 198 14.25 -3.78 -6.54
N MET A 199 13.34 -4.65 -7.01
CA MET A 199 13.61 -5.70 -7.99
C MET A 199 13.51 -5.14 -9.41
N HIS A 200 14.17 -5.76 -10.39
CA HIS A 200 13.98 -5.36 -11.78
C HIS A 200 12.53 -5.51 -12.25
N GLY A 201 12.06 -4.56 -13.07
CA GLY A 201 10.64 -4.49 -13.45
C GLY A 201 9.74 -3.84 -12.40
N CYS A 202 10.33 -3.26 -11.34
CA CYS A 202 9.65 -2.69 -10.18
C CYS A 202 10.15 -1.29 -9.76
N THR A 203 10.88 -0.56 -10.62
CA THR A 203 11.37 0.78 -10.26
C THR A 203 10.22 1.76 -10.03
N GLU A 204 9.14 1.66 -10.82
CA GLU A 204 7.88 2.43 -10.63
C GLU A 204 6.87 1.74 -9.69
N VAL A 205 7.29 0.66 -9.01
CA VAL A 205 6.43 -0.18 -8.17
C VAL A 205 6.87 -0.10 -6.70
N SER A 206 8.14 -0.38 -6.43
CA SER A 206 8.62 -0.58 -5.05
C SER A 206 8.64 0.72 -4.24
N ASN A 207 8.79 1.87 -4.89
CA ASN A 207 8.66 3.18 -4.25
C ASN A 207 7.21 3.49 -3.84
N ASN A 208 6.21 2.93 -4.52
CA ASN A 208 4.80 3.13 -4.15
C ASN A 208 4.44 2.52 -2.78
N LEU A 209 5.30 1.67 -2.20
CA LEU A 209 5.19 1.33 -0.78
C LEU A 209 5.13 2.61 0.07
N PHE A 210 6.10 3.50 -0.11
CA PHE A 210 6.20 4.75 0.64
C PHE A 210 5.02 5.66 0.37
N SER A 211 4.58 5.76 -0.89
CA SER A 211 3.39 6.54 -1.26
C SER A 211 2.12 6.03 -0.60
N ASN A 212 1.89 4.72 -0.62
CA ASN A 212 0.73 4.12 0.03
C ASN A 212 0.78 4.29 1.56
N VAL A 213 1.95 4.16 2.17
CA VAL A 213 2.11 4.41 3.61
C VAL A 213 1.84 5.89 3.94
N ALA A 214 2.34 6.83 3.13
CA ALA A 214 2.07 8.26 3.33
C ALA A 214 0.57 8.57 3.24
N VAL A 215 -0.12 8.02 2.23
CA VAL A 215 -1.58 8.16 2.07
C VAL A 215 -2.33 7.52 3.24
N PHE A 216 -1.96 6.31 3.64
CA PHE A 216 -2.61 5.61 4.75
C PHE A 216 -2.44 6.38 6.07
N ASN A 217 -1.24 6.91 6.33
CA ASN A 217 -0.92 7.69 7.52
C ASN A 217 -1.54 9.09 7.52
N GLN A 218 -1.80 9.65 6.33
CA GLN A 218 -2.59 10.89 6.22
C GLN A 218 -3.97 10.70 6.87
N GLY A 219 -4.52 9.49 6.84
CA GLY A 219 -5.73 9.14 7.59
C GLY A 219 -7.03 9.63 6.97
N VAL A 220 -7.00 10.07 5.71
CA VAL A 220 -8.15 10.64 5.00
C VAL A 220 -8.72 9.67 3.97
N MET A 221 -7.86 8.94 3.27
CA MET A 221 -8.23 8.11 2.12
C MET A 221 -7.68 6.69 2.27
N THR A 222 -8.18 5.76 1.48
CA THR A 222 -7.57 4.43 1.28
C THR A 222 -6.31 4.52 0.43
N SER A 223 -5.56 3.42 0.38
CA SER A 223 -4.38 3.27 -0.47
C SER A 223 -4.72 3.26 -1.97
N ARG A 224 -3.71 3.21 -2.84
CA ARG A 224 -3.85 2.98 -4.28
C ARG A 224 -3.39 1.58 -4.64
N GLY A 225 -4.14 0.97 -5.54
CA GLY A 225 -3.70 -0.19 -6.32
C GLY A 225 -4.78 -1.25 -6.46
N ASN A 226 -4.98 -1.77 -7.66
CA ASN A 226 -6.07 -2.68 -8.02
C ASN A 226 -5.72 -4.17 -7.92
N GLY A 227 -4.81 -4.54 -7.01
CA GLY A 227 -4.42 -5.93 -6.76
C GLY A 227 -5.42 -6.69 -5.90
N SER A 228 -6.65 -6.90 -6.41
CA SER A 228 -7.68 -7.69 -5.71
C SER A 228 -7.30 -9.16 -5.64
N SER A 229 -7.84 -9.89 -4.65
CA SER A 229 -7.63 -11.35 -4.53
C SER A 229 -8.03 -12.09 -5.81
N GLN A 230 -9.12 -11.64 -6.45
CA GLN A 230 -9.58 -12.15 -7.74
C GLN A 230 -8.52 -11.97 -8.84
N TYR A 231 -8.00 -10.74 -9.02
CA TYR A 231 -6.98 -10.49 -10.03
C TYR A 231 -5.71 -11.30 -9.78
N ILE A 232 -5.23 -11.37 -8.53
CA ILE A 232 -4.07 -12.17 -8.13
C ILE A 232 -4.31 -13.64 -8.51
N SER A 233 -5.48 -14.18 -8.18
CA SER A 233 -5.87 -15.56 -8.50
C SER A 233 -5.90 -15.82 -10.01
N GLU A 234 -6.43 -14.89 -10.81
CA GLU A 234 -6.44 -15.00 -12.27
C GLU A 234 -5.03 -15.07 -12.85
N GLN A 235 -4.10 -14.24 -12.35
CA GLN A 235 -2.70 -14.29 -12.79
C GLN A 235 -2.01 -15.59 -12.38
N TYR A 236 -2.26 -16.07 -11.16
CA TYR A 236 -1.75 -17.35 -10.67
C TYR A 236 -2.24 -18.53 -11.53
N VAL A 237 -3.53 -18.58 -11.83
CA VAL A 237 -4.14 -19.61 -12.68
C VAL A 237 -3.56 -19.62 -14.09
N ALA A 238 -3.30 -18.42 -14.65
CA ALA A 238 -2.67 -18.27 -15.96
C ALA A 238 -1.20 -18.74 -15.99
N GLY A 239 -0.59 -18.98 -14.83
CA GLY A 239 0.83 -19.35 -14.73
C GLY A 239 1.77 -18.18 -15.03
N ASN A 240 1.29 -16.95 -14.82
CA ASN A 240 2.08 -15.76 -15.09
C ASN A 240 3.16 -15.58 -14.02
N HIS A 241 4.36 -15.20 -14.46
CA HIS A 241 5.44 -14.80 -13.56
C HIS A 241 5.11 -13.43 -12.95
N PHE A 242 5.57 -13.15 -11.72
CA PHE A 242 5.35 -11.86 -11.03
C PHE A 242 5.59 -10.62 -11.93
N ALA A 243 6.62 -10.68 -12.77
CA ALA A 243 6.97 -9.60 -13.70
C ALA A 243 5.84 -9.21 -14.69
N ASP A 244 4.94 -10.14 -15.00
CA ASP A 244 3.80 -9.96 -15.91
C ASP A 244 2.59 -9.32 -15.22
N TYR A 245 2.59 -9.25 -13.89
CA TYR A 245 1.48 -8.66 -13.13
C TYR A 245 1.46 -7.16 -13.37
N ASN A 246 0.26 -6.58 -13.41
CA ASN A 246 0.12 -5.14 -13.60
C ASN A 246 0.81 -4.36 -12.46
N ILE A 247 1.28 -3.14 -12.77
CA ILE A 247 2.03 -2.27 -11.86
C ILE A 247 1.35 -2.06 -10.50
N TRP A 248 0.03 -1.94 -10.48
CA TRP A 248 -0.77 -1.67 -9.28
C TRP A 248 -0.97 -2.93 -8.43
N CYS A 249 -1.08 -4.09 -9.05
CA CYS A 249 -1.06 -5.37 -8.33
C CYS A 249 0.32 -5.63 -7.70
N LYS A 250 1.41 -5.38 -8.44
CA LYS A 250 2.77 -5.47 -7.89
C LYS A 250 2.98 -4.48 -6.74
N THR A 251 2.40 -3.28 -6.83
CA THR A 251 2.43 -2.28 -5.75
C THR A 251 1.76 -2.82 -4.47
N GLN A 252 0.61 -3.48 -4.63
CA GLN A 252 -0.12 -4.08 -3.51
C GLN A 252 0.68 -5.20 -2.80
N LEU A 253 1.60 -5.92 -3.46
CA LEU A 253 2.46 -6.90 -2.77
C LEU A 253 3.23 -6.27 -1.61
N TYR A 254 3.90 -5.14 -1.88
CA TYR A 254 4.67 -4.44 -0.85
C TYR A 254 3.72 -3.85 0.20
N PHE A 255 2.63 -3.23 -0.23
CA PHE A 255 1.71 -2.60 0.71
C PHE A 255 0.96 -3.58 1.61
N LYS A 256 0.57 -4.78 1.12
CA LYS A 256 -0.09 -5.82 1.93
C LYS A 256 0.82 -6.37 3.03
N LEU A 257 2.12 -6.50 2.76
CA LEU A 257 3.12 -6.79 3.81
C LEU A 257 3.14 -5.68 4.87
N TRP A 258 3.10 -4.41 4.45
CA TRP A 258 3.04 -3.29 5.39
C TRP A 258 1.74 -3.26 6.19
N LEU A 259 0.58 -3.44 5.54
CA LEU A 259 -0.72 -3.49 6.20
C LEU A 259 -0.75 -4.56 7.29
N TYR A 260 -0.26 -5.77 7.00
CA TYR A 260 -0.30 -6.86 7.96
C TYR A 260 0.66 -6.64 9.13
N PHE A 261 1.94 -6.35 8.83
CA PHE A 261 2.95 -6.29 9.88
C PHE A 261 2.93 -4.96 10.65
N HIS A 262 2.74 -3.83 9.96
CA HIS A 262 2.79 -2.50 10.57
C HIS A 262 1.41 -1.99 10.96
N ALA A 263 0.50 -1.81 10.00
CA ALA A 263 -0.79 -1.18 10.29
C ALA A 263 -1.64 -2.01 11.25
N ALA A 264 -1.73 -3.32 11.02
CA ALA A 264 -2.43 -4.25 11.91
C ALA A 264 -1.62 -4.61 13.18
N GLY A 265 -0.36 -4.19 13.29
CA GLY A 265 0.44 -4.34 14.51
C GLY A 265 0.96 -5.76 14.78
N ASN A 266 1.02 -6.63 13.76
CA ASN A 266 1.50 -8.01 13.94
C ASN A 266 3.03 -8.08 14.13
N GLN A 267 3.79 -7.15 13.56
CA GLN A 267 5.24 -7.00 13.76
C GLN A 267 5.71 -5.60 13.29
N PRO A 268 5.63 -4.57 14.16
CA PRO A 268 5.90 -3.17 13.77
C PRO A 268 7.32 -2.86 13.28
N ASP A 269 8.27 -3.78 13.44
CA ASP A 269 9.66 -3.64 13.00
C ASP A 269 10.00 -4.45 11.73
N PHE A 270 8.99 -5.03 11.05
CA PHE A 270 9.20 -5.93 9.92
C PHE A 270 9.99 -5.30 8.76
N TYR A 271 9.67 -4.06 8.38
CA TYR A 271 10.33 -3.43 7.23
C TYR A 271 11.75 -3.03 7.59
N GLN A 272 11.98 -2.53 8.80
CA GLN A 272 13.32 -2.20 9.30
C GLN A 272 14.21 -3.44 9.31
N LYS A 273 13.68 -4.59 9.77
CA LYS A 273 14.38 -5.88 9.69
C LYS A 273 14.64 -6.30 8.24
N LEU A 274 13.65 -6.20 7.35
CA LEU A 274 13.80 -6.54 5.94
C LEU A 274 14.88 -5.69 5.26
N PHE A 275 14.84 -4.36 5.45
CA PHE A 275 15.86 -3.43 4.95
C PHE A 275 17.23 -3.72 5.53
N GLN A 276 17.32 -4.10 6.81
CA GLN A 276 18.58 -4.50 7.42
C GLN A 276 19.14 -5.77 6.78
N LEU A 277 18.33 -6.81 6.60
CA LEU A 277 18.74 -8.07 5.96
C LEU A 277 19.20 -7.85 4.52
N LEU A 278 18.51 -6.99 3.78
CA LEU A 278 18.87 -6.63 2.41
C LEU A 278 20.05 -5.65 2.35
N ASN A 279 20.33 -4.90 3.40
CA ASN A 279 21.56 -4.11 3.50
C ASN A 279 22.78 -5.02 3.72
N ASP A 280 22.63 -6.05 4.54
CA ASP A 280 23.73 -6.95 4.92
C ASP A 280 23.99 -8.02 3.84
N ASP A 281 22.93 -8.50 3.18
CA ASP A 281 22.99 -9.40 2.01
C ASP A 281 22.12 -8.85 0.86
N PRO A 282 22.63 -7.87 0.09
CA PRO A 282 21.88 -7.24 -0.98
C PRO A 282 21.43 -8.18 -2.09
N MET A 283 20.29 -7.86 -2.70
CA MET A 283 19.94 -8.38 -4.02
C MET A 283 20.96 -7.93 -5.05
N LYS A 284 21.31 -8.81 -5.99
CA LYS A 284 22.24 -8.47 -7.08
C LYS A 284 21.48 -7.84 -8.23
N LYS A 285 22.07 -6.82 -8.86
CA LYS A 285 21.45 -6.10 -9.98
C LYS A 285 22.26 -6.15 -11.31
N PRO A 286 22.65 -7.34 -11.80
CA PRO A 286 23.30 -7.49 -13.11
C PRO A 286 22.30 -7.30 -14.27
N TYR A 287 22.79 -7.35 -15.52
CA TYR A 287 21.93 -7.35 -16.72
C TYR A 287 21.11 -8.65 -16.86
N ASP A 288 21.78 -9.80 -16.75
CA ASP A 288 21.15 -11.12 -16.69
C ASP A 288 20.96 -11.51 -15.22
N ILE A 289 19.70 -11.57 -14.79
CA ILE A 289 19.31 -11.72 -13.39
C ILE A 289 18.91 -13.16 -13.14
N ASN A 290 19.56 -13.75 -12.14
CA ASN A 290 19.26 -15.07 -11.64
C ASN A 290 18.29 -14.97 -10.45
N GLY A 291 17.18 -15.71 -10.48
CA GLY A 291 16.11 -15.58 -9.48
C GLY A 291 16.56 -15.66 -8.02
N PRO A 292 17.38 -16.66 -7.63
CA PRO A 292 17.95 -16.76 -6.28
C PRO A 292 18.79 -15.57 -5.82
N ASP A 293 19.25 -14.72 -6.74
CA ASP A 293 20.04 -13.53 -6.42
C ASP A 293 19.18 -12.26 -6.26
N GLU A 294 17.90 -12.28 -6.66
CA GLU A 294 17.00 -11.12 -6.61
C GLU A 294 15.58 -11.48 -6.11
N TRP A 295 14.60 -11.76 -6.97
CA TRP A 295 13.20 -11.82 -6.53
C TRP A 295 12.89 -12.99 -5.60
N LEU A 296 13.52 -14.15 -5.80
CA LEU A 296 13.41 -15.27 -4.86
C LEU A 296 14.14 -14.94 -3.55
N LYS A 297 15.25 -14.19 -3.61
CA LYS A 297 15.93 -13.68 -2.41
C LYS A 297 15.01 -12.74 -1.64
N PHE A 298 14.32 -11.81 -2.32
CA PHE A 298 13.36 -10.91 -1.67
C PHE A 298 12.29 -11.68 -0.89
N ALA A 299 11.67 -12.69 -1.52
CA ALA A 299 10.68 -13.55 -0.86
C ALA A 299 11.25 -14.26 0.37
N LEU A 300 12.46 -14.82 0.26
CA LEU A 300 13.15 -15.47 1.37
C LEU A 300 13.50 -14.47 2.50
N LYS A 301 13.98 -13.26 2.17
CA LYS A 301 14.28 -12.21 3.14
C LYS A 301 13.02 -11.71 3.87
N CYS A 302 11.86 -11.73 3.20
CA CYS A 302 10.59 -11.48 3.87
C CYS A 302 10.27 -12.58 4.90
N CYS A 303 10.54 -13.85 4.58
CA CYS A 303 10.37 -14.95 5.54
C CYS A 303 11.33 -14.82 6.72
N GLU A 304 12.60 -14.49 6.45
CA GLU A 304 13.62 -14.20 7.48
C GLU A 304 13.17 -13.05 8.40
N ALA A 305 12.69 -11.93 7.83
CA ALA A 305 12.23 -10.77 8.59
C ALA A 305 10.98 -11.07 9.44
N ALA A 306 10.04 -11.85 8.92
CA ALA A 306 8.80 -12.24 9.60
C ALA A 306 8.98 -13.41 10.58
N ASN A 307 10.10 -14.15 10.50
CA ASN A 307 10.25 -15.47 11.10
C ASN A 307 9.05 -16.40 10.81
N ALA A 308 8.58 -16.37 9.55
CA ALA A 308 7.38 -17.06 9.10
C ALA A 308 7.49 -17.48 7.63
N ASP A 309 6.86 -18.59 7.29
CA ASP A 309 6.68 -19.07 5.93
C ASP A 309 5.62 -18.22 5.20
N LEU A 310 6.09 -17.44 4.24
CA LEU A 310 5.28 -16.62 3.34
C LEU A 310 5.18 -17.24 1.93
N SER A 311 5.55 -18.50 1.75
CA SER A 311 5.60 -19.13 0.42
C SER A 311 4.26 -19.08 -0.29
N GLU A 312 3.14 -19.35 0.39
CA GLU A 312 1.82 -19.31 -0.24
C GLU A 312 1.46 -17.90 -0.72
N PHE A 313 1.82 -16.86 0.05
CA PHE A 313 1.64 -15.47 -0.37
C PHE A 313 2.44 -15.17 -1.65
N PHE A 314 3.73 -15.51 -1.69
CA PHE A 314 4.58 -15.29 -2.87
C PHE A 314 4.22 -16.19 -4.07
N GLN A 315 3.68 -17.39 -3.81
CA GLN A 315 3.16 -18.28 -4.84
C GLN A 315 2.01 -17.63 -5.60
N MET A 316 1.06 -17.03 -4.87
CA MET A 316 -0.07 -16.33 -5.47
C MET A 316 0.36 -15.12 -6.30
N TYR A 317 1.52 -14.53 -6.01
CA TYR A 317 2.11 -13.46 -6.81
C TYR A 317 3.03 -13.95 -7.93
N GLY A 318 3.09 -15.25 -8.21
CA GLY A 318 3.85 -15.79 -9.35
C GLY A 318 5.37 -15.75 -9.19
N PHE A 319 5.89 -15.74 -7.95
CA PHE A 319 7.34 -15.76 -7.71
C PHE A 319 7.99 -17.09 -8.08
N PHE A 320 7.22 -18.18 -8.04
CA PHE A 320 7.70 -19.55 -8.23
C PHE A 320 7.34 -20.13 -9.61
N VAL A 321 7.34 -19.27 -10.64
CA VAL A 321 7.19 -19.66 -12.03
C VAL A 321 8.57 -19.70 -12.69
N PRO A 322 9.04 -20.86 -13.20
CA PRO A 322 10.33 -20.93 -13.87
C PRO A 322 10.32 -20.11 -15.16
N VAL A 323 11.40 -19.38 -15.39
CA VAL A 323 11.58 -18.50 -16.55
C VAL A 323 12.99 -18.65 -17.11
N HIS A 324 13.15 -18.49 -18.41
CA HIS A 324 14.45 -18.51 -19.09
C HIS A 324 14.60 -17.29 -19.97
N GLN A 325 15.57 -16.43 -19.66
CA GLN A 325 15.85 -15.17 -20.35
C GLN A 325 14.60 -14.29 -20.61
N LYS A 326 13.64 -14.29 -19.68
CA LYS A 326 12.43 -13.48 -19.79
C LYS A 326 12.81 -12.00 -19.76
N VAL A 327 12.49 -11.26 -20.81
CA VAL A 327 12.79 -9.84 -20.89
C VAL A 327 11.84 -9.03 -20.00
N VAL A 328 12.39 -8.12 -19.21
CA VAL A 328 11.65 -7.11 -18.47
C VAL A 328 12.23 -5.73 -18.78
N GLY A 329 11.34 -4.76 -19.05
CA GLY A 329 11.71 -3.38 -19.33
C GLY A 329 11.43 -2.49 -18.12
N ASP A 330 12.45 -1.79 -17.65
CA ASP A 330 12.36 -0.89 -16.49
C ASP A 330 13.54 0.09 -16.51
N TYR A 331 13.39 1.20 -17.25
CA TYR A 331 14.45 2.15 -17.63
C TYR A 331 15.61 1.55 -18.48
N SER A 332 15.69 0.23 -18.56
CA SER A 332 16.53 -0.55 -19.48
C SER A 332 15.95 -1.96 -19.59
N GLU A 333 16.29 -2.67 -20.65
CA GLU A 333 15.93 -4.09 -20.78
C GLU A 333 16.85 -4.96 -19.92
N LYS A 334 16.27 -5.97 -19.28
CA LYS A 334 16.96 -6.98 -18.46
C LYS A 334 16.37 -8.35 -18.72
N ARG A 335 17.07 -9.41 -18.31
CA ARG A 335 16.64 -10.79 -18.55
C ARG A 335 16.57 -11.59 -17.25
N LEU A 336 15.40 -12.14 -16.96
CA LEU A 336 15.15 -12.97 -15.77
C LEU A 336 15.32 -14.45 -16.10
N THR A 337 16.04 -15.20 -15.25
CA THR A 337 16.16 -16.65 -15.33
C THR A 337 16.04 -17.30 -13.95
N ALA A 338 15.22 -18.34 -13.84
CA ALA A 338 15.20 -19.25 -12.70
C ALA A 338 14.70 -20.63 -13.15
N THR A 339 15.41 -21.69 -12.76
CA THR A 339 14.98 -23.07 -13.00
C THR A 339 14.07 -23.57 -11.88
N GLN A 340 13.31 -24.64 -12.14
CA GLN A 340 12.48 -25.27 -11.10
C GLN A 340 13.32 -25.73 -9.90
N ALA A 341 14.49 -26.33 -10.13
CA ALA A 341 15.37 -26.77 -9.04
C ALA A 341 15.84 -25.61 -8.14
N GLN A 342 16.08 -24.42 -8.71
CA GLN A 342 16.41 -23.23 -7.93
C GLN A 342 15.22 -22.73 -7.11
N ILE A 343 14.01 -22.76 -7.68
CA ILE A 343 12.77 -22.42 -7.00
C ILE A 343 12.52 -23.37 -5.83
N ASP A 344 12.61 -24.68 -6.07
CA ASP A 344 12.39 -25.72 -5.05
C ASP A 344 13.39 -25.59 -3.88
N ALA A 345 14.65 -25.26 -4.18
CA ALA A 345 15.66 -25.03 -3.15
C ALA A 345 15.36 -23.80 -2.28
N VAL A 346 14.74 -22.76 -2.83
CA VAL A 346 14.30 -21.59 -2.05
C VAL A 346 13.03 -21.92 -1.25
N LEU A 347 12.05 -22.58 -1.87
CA LEU A 347 10.83 -23.04 -1.19
C LEU A 347 11.15 -23.92 0.02
N ALA A 348 12.10 -24.85 -0.10
CA ALA A 348 12.55 -25.68 1.01
C ALA A 348 13.05 -24.86 2.21
N LYS A 349 13.72 -23.71 1.97
CA LYS A 349 14.13 -22.78 3.03
C LYS A 349 12.95 -22.01 3.62
N MET A 350 11.99 -21.60 2.79
CA MET A 350 10.79 -20.90 3.25
C MET A 350 9.90 -21.80 4.13
N HIS A 351 9.76 -23.08 3.76
CA HIS A 351 8.99 -24.05 4.54
C HIS A 351 9.62 -24.45 5.87
N ALA A 352 10.90 -24.10 6.10
CA ALA A 352 11.56 -24.35 7.38
C ALA A 352 11.12 -23.36 8.48
N TYR A 353 10.41 -22.28 8.13
CA TYR A 353 9.90 -21.32 9.11
C TYR A 353 8.66 -21.85 9.84
N PRO A 354 8.50 -21.54 11.15
CA PRO A 354 7.56 -22.23 12.02
C PRO A 354 6.09 -21.85 11.82
N LYS A 355 5.82 -20.64 11.32
CA LYS A 355 4.46 -20.10 11.16
C LYS A 355 4.13 -19.94 9.69
N LYS A 356 2.97 -20.40 9.24
CA LYS A 356 2.49 -20.16 7.87
C LYS A 356 1.59 -18.93 7.83
N LEU A 357 1.88 -17.99 6.92
CA LEU A 357 1.19 -16.71 6.80
C LEU A 357 0.68 -16.45 5.38
N GLY A 358 0.20 -17.49 4.69
CA GLY A 358 -0.38 -17.36 3.35
C GLY A 358 -1.61 -16.46 3.26
N ASN A 359 -2.38 -16.36 4.35
CA ASN A 359 -3.64 -15.62 4.41
C ASN A 359 -3.48 -14.11 4.30
N ILE A 360 -2.24 -13.59 4.37
CA ILE A 360 -1.93 -12.18 4.11
C ILE A 360 -2.36 -11.76 2.71
N VAL A 361 -2.46 -12.69 1.75
CA VAL A 361 -2.91 -12.36 0.38
C VAL A 361 -4.27 -11.66 0.34
N PHE A 362 -5.14 -11.92 1.33
CA PHE A 362 -6.47 -11.36 1.43
C PHE A 362 -6.54 -9.98 2.09
N ILE A 363 -5.48 -9.51 2.77
CA ILE A 363 -5.54 -8.25 3.52
C ILE A 363 -5.74 -7.05 2.60
N ASP A 364 -6.72 -6.20 2.88
CA ASP A 364 -7.01 -5.03 2.05
C ASP A 364 -7.60 -3.88 2.88
N ASP A 365 -7.36 -2.63 2.48
CA ASP A 365 -7.95 -1.44 3.10
C ASP A 365 -9.16 -0.88 2.36
N HIS A 366 -9.66 -1.62 1.35
CA HIS A 366 -10.83 -1.27 0.55
C HIS A 366 -12.03 -2.22 0.73
N ILE A 367 -12.06 -3.09 1.74
CA ILE A 367 -13.23 -3.98 1.93
C ILE A 367 -14.40 -3.17 2.50
N ARG A 368 -14.15 -2.42 3.57
CA ARG A 368 -15.12 -1.54 4.21
C ARG A 368 -14.47 -0.25 4.69
N ARG A 369 -15.29 0.78 4.91
CA ARG A 369 -14.78 2.08 5.39
C ARG A 369 -14.18 1.92 6.78
N SER A 370 -12.96 2.42 6.96
CA SER A 370 -12.32 2.61 8.28
C SER A 370 -12.54 4.06 8.77
N PRO A 371 -12.52 4.32 10.09
CA PRO A 371 -12.55 5.69 10.62
C PRO A 371 -11.40 6.55 10.08
N ALA A 372 -11.70 7.82 9.80
CA ALA A 372 -10.67 8.80 9.46
C ALA A 372 -9.85 9.15 10.70
N THR A 373 -8.55 9.36 10.52
CA THR A 373 -7.59 9.55 11.62
C THR A 373 -6.78 10.84 11.51
N TYR A 374 -7.14 11.73 10.59
CA TYR A 374 -6.47 13.02 10.42
C TYR A 374 -6.82 14.00 11.55
N GLU A 375 -5.90 14.92 11.86
CA GLU A 375 -6.08 15.93 12.89
C GLU A 375 -7.28 16.84 12.57
N GLY A 376 -8.19 17.00 13.55
CA GLY A 376 -9.40 17.81 13.40
C GLY A 376 -10.53 17.14 12.63
N ALA A 377 -10.45 15.83 12.35
CA ALA A 377 -11.56 15.08 11.76
C ALA A 377 -12.81 15.14 12.66
N PRO A 378 -13.99 15.52 12.12
CA PRO A 378 -15.24 15.44 12.87
C PRO A 378 -15.53 14.01 13.36
N ALA A 379 -16.17 13.88 14.52
CA ALA A 379 -16.54 12.58 15.07
C ALA A 379 -17.41 11.79 14.06
N GLY A 380 -17.08 10.50 13.87
CA GLY A 380 -17.75 9.63 12.90
C GLY A 380 -17.32 9.82 11.44
N THR A 381 -16.35 10.70 11.15
CA THR A 381 -15.78 10.80 9.80
C THR A 381 -15.08 9.50 9.44
N MET A 382 -15.38 8.98 8.25
CA MET A 382 -14.77 7.77 7.71
C MET A 382 -13.79 8.13 6.59
N ARG A 383 -12.79 7.27 6.38
CA ARG A 383 -11.91 7.35 5.22
C ARG A 383 -12.74 7.21 3.93
N ARG A 384 -12.32 7.94 2.91
CA ARG A 384 -12.92 7.93 1.56
C ARG A 384 -12.02 7.22 0.56
N ASP A 385 -12.54 6.94 -0.62
CA ASP A 385 -11.75 6.36 -1.71
C ASP A 385 -10.63 7.33 -2.13
N TYR A 386 -9.46 6.79 -2.45
CA TYR A 386 -8.40 7.60 -3.07
C TYR A 386 -8.83 8.08 -4.46
N ASP A 387 -9.37 7.15 -5.25
CA ASP A 387 -9.94 7.38 -6.58
C ASP A 387 -11.08 6.38 -6.85
N ASP A 388 -11.87 6.64 -7.90
CA ASP A 388 -13.04 5.81 -8.23
C ASP A 388 -12.68 4.43 -8.80
N TRP A 389 -11.41 4.20 -9.17
CA TRP A 389 -10.94 2.95 -9.76
C TRP A 389 -10.79 1.85 -8.71
N VAL A 390 -10.35 2.21 -7.50
CA VAL A 390 -10.18 1.28 -6.37
C VAL A 390 -11.07 1.72 -5.21
N ALA A 391 -12.39 1.71 -5.45
CA ALA A 391 -13.37 2.13 -4.46
C ALA A 391 -13.60 1.07 -3.38
N ILE A 392 -13.89 1.53 -2.17
CA ILE A 392 -14.26 0.70 -1.02
C ILE A 392 -15.50 -0.15 -1.37
N GLY A 393 -15.45 -1.43 -1.01
CA GLY A 393 -16.47 -2.43 -1.31
C GLY A 393 -16.32 -3.09 -2.67
N LYS A 394 -15.32 -2.72 -3.49
CA LYS A 394 -15.07 -3.37 -4.80
C LYS A 394 -13.92 -4.39 -4.78
N MET A 395 -13.17 -4.48 -3.68
CA MET A 395 -11.98 -5.36 -3.58
C MET A 395 -12.28 -6.72 -2.92
N GLY A 396 -13.54 -6.96 -2.54
CA GLY A 396 -14.03 -8.19 -1.95
C GLY A 396 -15.03 -7.94 -0.83
N ASP A 397 -15.59 -9.02 -0.29
CA ASP A 397 -16.49 -9.00 0.87
C ASP A 397 -15.71 -9.20 2.18
N HIS A 398 -14.51 -9.79 2.10
CA HIS A 398 -13.68 -10.20 3.24
C HIS A 398 -12.24 -9.69 3.14
N GLY A 399 -11.56 -9.67 4.29
CA GLY A 399 -10.13 -9.38 4.39
C GLY A 399 -9.80 -7.93 4.78
N GLN A 400 -10.68 -7.23 5.48
CA GLN A 400 -10.40 -5.87 5.96
C GLN A 400 -9.17 -5.88 6.88
N TRP A 401 -8.21 -4.96 6.65
CA TRP A 401 -6.96 -4.89 7.41
C TRP A 401 -7.14 -4.82 8.93
N GLU A 402 -8.22 -4.21 9.41
CA GLU A 402 -8.55 -4.14 10.85
C GLU A 402 -8.78 -5.50 11.47
N ASP A 403 -9.32 -6.46 10.70
CA ASP A 403 -9.66 -7.80 11.19
C ASP A 403 -8.40 -8.68 11.34
N PHE A 404 -7.26 -8.22 10.79
CA PHE A 404 -5.95 -8.84 10.98
C PHE A 404 -5.23 -8.38 12.25
N LYS A 405 -5.75 -7.37 12.97
CA LYS A 405 -5.15 -6.90 14.23
C LYS A 405 -5.21 -8.00 15.28
N PRO A 406 -4.14 -8.25 16.06
CA PRO A 406 -4.11 -9.33 17.06
C PRO A 406 -5.29 -9.35 18.04
N ASN A 407 -5.81 -8.17 18.42
CA ASN A 407 -6.96 -8.04 19.33
C ASN A 407 -8.33 -8.11 18.64
N ALA A 408 -8.38 -8.12 17.31
CA ALA A 408 -9.60 -8.19 16.51
C ALA A 408 -9.79 -9.56 15.85
N GLN A 409 -8.77 -10.43 15.86
CA GLN A 409 -8.85 -11.74 15.22
C GLN A 409 -9.96 -12.58 15.85
N GLN A 410 -10.86 -13.07 15.01
CA GLN A 410 -11.93 -14.00 15.36
C GLN A 410 -11.75 -15.30 14.59
N PRO A 411 -12.29 -16.43 15.08
CA PRO A 411 -12.41 -17.65 14.29
C PRO A 411 -13.24 -17.39 13.02
N GLY A 412 -12.75 -17.87 11.88
CA GLY A 412 -13.46 -17.80 10.60
C GLY A 412 -14.22 -19.09 10.31
N GLY A 413 -15.35 -18.96 9.62
CA GLY A 413 -16.24 -20.09 9.34
C GLY A 413 -17.31 -19.69 8.33
N ALA A 414 -17.53 -20.59 7.37
CA ALA A 414 -18.52 -20.40 6.32
C ALA A 414 -19.22 -21.73 6.02
N ARG A 415 -20.43 -21.62 5.48
CA ARG A 415 -21.21 -22.75 4.98
C ARG A 415 -21.26 -22.69 3.47
N LEU A 416 -21.11 -23.85 2.83
CA LEU A 416 -21.28 -23.98 1.39
C LEU A 416 -22.78 -24.02 1.06
N LEU A 417 -23.30 -22.99 0.41
CA LEU A 417 -24.68 -22.93 -0.06
C LEU A 417 -24.86 -23.56 -1.44
N GLN A 418 -23.87 -23.38 -2.30
CA GLN A 418 -23.91 -23.83 -3.69
C GLN A 418 -22.51 -24.17 -4.16
N CYS A 419 -22.40 -25.25 -4.95
CA CYS A 419 -21.20 -25.57 -5.73
C CYS A 419 -21.65 -26.30 -7.00
N VAL A 420 -21.88 -25.54 -8.07
CA VAL A 420 -22.50 -26.04 -9.31
C VAL A 420 -21.58 -25.77 -10.49
N LYS A 421 -21.27 -26.83 -11.25
CA LYS A 421 -20.60 -26.71 -12.55
C LYS A 421 -21.59 -26.20 -13.59
N ASN A 422 -21.22 -25.14 -14.30
CA ASN A 422 -22.01 -24.50 -15.33
C ASN A 422 -21.76 -25.13 -16.71
N ASN A 423 -22.68 -24.90 -17.65
CA ASN A 423 -22.59 -25.44 -19.01
C ASN A 423 -21.39 -24.90 -19.80
N ASP A 424 -20.89 -23.72 -19.46
CA ASP A 424 -19.70 -23.10 -20.05
C ASP A 424 -18.36 -23.64 -19.47
N GLY A 425 -18.45 -24.61 -18.55
CA GLY A 425 -17.30 -25.22 -17.89
C GLY A 425 -16.79 -24.45 -16.66
N THR A 426 -17.35 -23.28 -16.32
CA THR A 426 -17.07 -22.59 -15.05
C THR A 426 -17.78 -23.29 -13.88
N MET A 427 -17.49 -22.88 -12.65
CA MET A 427 -18.20 -23.37 -11.46
C MET A 427 -18.64 -22.21 -10.57
N SER A 428 -19.94 -22.13 -10.29
CA SER A 428 -20.54 -21.13 -9.41
C SER A 428 -20.61 -21.67 -7.98
N ILE A 429 -20.03 -20.90 -7.07
CA ILE A 429 -19.93 -21.24 -5.65
C ILE A 429 -20.51 -20.10 -4.83
N ALA A 430 -21.32 -20.43 -3.82
CA ALA A 430 -21.89 -19.45 -2.91
C ALA A 430 -21.71 -19.91 -1.46
N PHE A 431 -21.44 -18.94 -0.58
CA PHE A 431 -21.27 -19.15 0.84
C PHE A 431 -22.26 -18.31 1.65
N ASP A 432 -22.52 -18.74 2.88
CA ASP A 432 -22.94 -17.83 3.95
C ASP A 432 -21.96 -17.87 5.11
N HIS A 433 -22.06 -16.85 5.95
CA HIS A 433 -21.17 -16.61 7.07
C HIS A 433 -21.69 -17.37 8.28
N VAL A 434 -20.86 -18.27 8.80
CA VAL A 434 -21.15 -18.97 10.06
C VAL A 434 -20.40 -18.30 11.21
N LEU A 435 -19.20 -17.80 10.96
CA LEU A 435 -18.38 -17.08 11.93
C LEU A 435 -17.74 -15.83 11.28
N PRO A 436 -17.55 -14.75 12.06
CA PRO A 436 -17.16 -13.44 11.52
C PRO A 436 -15.69 -13.32 11.10
N GLY A 437 -14.82 -14.29 11.42
CA GLY A 437 -13.38 -14.22 11.17
C GLY A 437 -12.90 -14.70 9.81
N THR A 438 -13.78 -14.77 8.81
CA THR A 438 -13.45 -15.20 7.45
C THR A 438 -12.69 -14.10 6.71
N MET A 439 -11.48 -14.38 6.24
CA MET A 439 -10.67 -13.43 5.43
C MET A 439 -10.80 -13.68 3.93
N GLY A 440 -11.23 -14.89 3.57
CA GLY A 440 -11.42 -15.33 2.20
C GLY A 440 -11.51 -16.84 2.11
N TYR A 441 -11.56 -17.33 0.90
CA TYR A 441 -11.76 -18.73 0.53
C TYR A 441 -10.59 -19.20 -0.33
N LYS A 442 -10.09 -20.39 -0.01
CA LYS A 442 -9.05 -21.08 -0.77
C LYS A 442 -9.61 -22.37 -1.33
N PHE A 443 -9.31 -22.64 -2.60
CA PHE A 443 -9.82 -23.78 -3.35
C PHE A 443 -8.67 -24.69 -3.71
N TYR A 444 -8.74 -25.94 -3.28
CA TYR A 444 -7.71 -26.95 -3.50
C TYR A 444 -8.24 -28.12 -4.34
N ASP A 445 -7.35 -28.81 -5.04
CA ASP A 445 -7.66 -30.17 -5.51
C ASP A 445 -7.62 -31.17 -4.34
N THR A 446 -8.02 -32.42 -4.61
CA THR A 446 -8.00 -33.50 -3.61
C THR A 446 -6.60 -33.94 -3.20
N LYS A 447 -5.56 -33.50 -3.92
CA LYS A 447 -4.14 -33.73 -3.58
C LYS A 447 -3.59 -32.62 -2.68
N GLY A 448 -4.37 -31.58 -2.39
CA GLY A 448 -3.99 -30.46 -1.54
C GLY A 448 -3.22 -29.35 -2.27
N ASN A 449 -3.22 -29.32 -3.61
CA ASN A 449 -2.64 -28.22 -4.37
C ASN A 449 -3.60 -27.04 -4.40
N LEU A 450 -3.12 -25.84 -4.03
CA LEU A 450 -3.91 -24.61 -4.11
C LEU A 450 -4.17 -24.25 -5.58
N LEU A 451 -5.43 -24.11 -5.96
CA LEU A 451 -5.87 -23.84 -7.32
C LEU A 451 -6.35 -22.40 -7.52
N PHE A 452 -7.01 -21.83 -6.51
CA PHE A 452 -7.66 -20.53 -6.61
C PHE A 452 -7.84 -19.91 -5.22
N ILE A 453 -7.89 -18.58 -5.15
CA ILE A 453 -8.34 -17.83 -3.98
C ILE A 453 -9.44 -16.84 -4.36
N ALA A 454 -10.34 -16.56 -3.44
CA ALA A 454 -11.35 -15.51 -3.59
C ALA A 454 -11.69 -14.93 -2.22
N ASN A 455 -12.08 -13.65 -2.15
CA ASN A 455 -12.55 -13.03 -0.91
C ASN A 455 -13.98 -12.50 -1.04
N THR A 456 -14.77 -13.08 -1.94
CA THR A 456 -16.19 -12.78 -2.12
C THR A 456 -17.03 -14.00 -1.76
N ASP A 457 -18.25 -13.79 -1.28
CA ASP A 457 -19.18 -14.88 -0.91
C ASP A 457 -19.79 -15.57 -2.11
N ARG A 458 -19.72 -14.93 -3.27
CA ARG A 458 -20.10 -15.50 -4.56
C ARG A 458 -18.85 -15.57 -5.42
N VAL A 459 -18.47 -16.78 -5.78
CA VAL A 459 -17.24 -17.06 -6.53
C VAL A 459 -17.59 -17.78 -7.82
N GLN A 460 -16.96 -17.36 -8.91
CA GLN A 460 -17.00 -18.09 -10.17
C GLN A 460 -15.60 -18.61 -10.47
N LEU A 461 -15.40 -19.93 -10.27
CA LEU A 461 -14.14 -20.55 -10.65
C LEU A 461 -14.07 -20.64 -12.18
N PRO A 462 -12.95 -20.20 -12.81
CA PRO A 462 -12.79 -20.27 -14.26
C PRO A 462 -12.67 -21.72 -14.72
N SER A 463 -13.04 -21.99 -15.97
CA SER A 463 -13.01 -23.34 -16.55
C SER A 463 -11.62 -23.99 -16.51
N SER A 464 -10.54 -23.20 -16.60
CA SER A 464 -9.16 -23.67 -16.44
C SER A 464 -8.87 -24.25 -15.06
N VAL A 465 -9.50 -23.72 -14.01
CA VAL A 465 -9.42 -24.27 -12.63
C VAL A 465 -10.30 -25.50 -12.52
N VAL A 466 -11.54 -25.44 -13.01
CA VAL A 466 -12.49 -26.56 -12.96
C VAL A 466 -11.95 -27.79 -13.69
N ASN A 467 -11.24 -27.60 -14.81
CA ASN A 467 -10.60 -28.70 -15.54
C ASN A 467 -9.50 -29.38 -14.72
N LYS A 468 -8.76 -28.65 -13.87
CA LYS A 468 -7.73 -29.23 -12.98
C LYS A 468 -8.33 -30.12 -11.89
N LEU A 469 -9.59 -29.93 -11.54
CA LEU A 469 -10.30 -30.79 -10.59
C LEU A 469 -10.62 -32.19 -11.15
N GLY A 470 -10.50 -32.41 -12.47
CA GLY A 470 -10.66 -33.76 -13.04
C GLY A 470 -12.04 -34.39 -12.85
N GLY A 471 -13.08 -33.58 -12.60
CA GLY A 471 -14.45 -34.05 -12.32
C GLY A 471 -14.80 -34.13 -10.83
N GLU A 472 -13.83 -33.87 -9.95
CA GLU A 472 -14.05 -33.81 -8.51
C GLU A 472 -14.56 -32.42 -8.06
N GLN A 473 -15.09 -32.36 -6.84
CA GLN A 473 -15.41 -31.09 -6.19
C GLN A 473 -14.14 -30.49 -5.55
N PRO A 474 -13.99 -29.17 -5.53
CA PRO A 474 -12.85 -28.55 -4.85
C PRO A 474 -12.93 -28.79 -3.34
N VAL A 475 -11.78 -28.98 -2.71
CA VAL A 475 -11.68 -28.86 -1.25
C VAL A 475 -11.60 -27.37 -0.92
N ILE A 476 -12.60 -26.85 -0.22
CA ILE A 476 -12.72 -25.41 0.07
C ILE A 476 -12.39 -25.17 1.55
N LYS A 477 -11.51 -24.18 1.79
CA LYS A 477 -11.18 -23.73 3.14
C LYS A 477 -11.43 -22.24 3.31
N VAL A 478 -11.87 -21.87 4.49
CA VAL A 478 -11.91 -20.50 5.01
C VAL A 478 -10.51 -20.12 5.52
N ALA A 479 -9.97 -19.04 5.00
CA ALA A 479 -8.75 -18.42 5.50
C ALA A 479 -9.05 -17.54 6.72
N GLN A 480 -8.25 -17.67 7.78
CA GLN A 480 -8.35 -16.83 8.99
C GLN A 480 -7.15 -15.89 9.12
N ALA A 481 -7.33 -14.76 9.82
CA ALA A 481 -6.29 -13.76 10.06
C ALA A 481 -5.04 -14.31 10.79
N SER A 482 -5.20 -15.37 11.57
CA SER A 482 -4.12 -16.05 12.31
C SER A 482 -3.11 -16.77 11.40
N GLY A 483 -3.48 -17.03 10.14
CA GLY A 483 -2.77 -17.91 9.20
C GLY A 483 -3.31 -19.34 9.17
N LEU A 484 -4.29 -19.67 10.02
CA LEU A 484 -4.98 -20.96 9.99
C LEU A 484 -6.04 -21.01 8.89
N ASP A 485 -6.28 -22.22 8.40
CA ASP A 485 -7.36 -22.52 7.47
C ASP A 485 -8.35 -23.49 8.12
N ALA A 486 -9.64 -23.21 8.00
CA ALA A 486 -10.73 -24.10 8.45
C ALA A 486 -11.49 -24.65 7.25
N LEU A 487 -11.98 -25.89 7.31
CA LEU A 487 -12.84 -26.42 6.26
C LEU A 487 -14.16 -25.65 6.21
N VAL A 488 -14.65 -25.38 5.00
CA VAL A 488 -16.03 -24.93 4.83
C VAL A 488 -16.96 -26.06 5.24
N THR A 489 -18.01 -25.72 5.98
CA THR A 489 -19.01 -26.71 6.43
C THR A 489 -20.10 -26.90 5.38
N THR A 490 -20.60 -28.12 5.24
CA THR A 490 -21.83 -28.42 4.47
C THR A 490 -23.01 -28.69 5.39
N GLU A 491 -22.79 -28.64 6.71
CA GLU A 491 -23.81 -28.91 7.71
C GLU A 491 -24.78 -27.72 7.80
N ILE A 492 -26.07 -28.04 7.72
CA ILE A 492 -27.13 -27.11 8.11
C ILE A 492 -27.11 -27.08 9.64
N PRO A 493 -27.10 -25.91 10.31
CA PRO A 493 -27.27 -25.83 11.75
C PRO A 493 -28.50 -26.63 12.16
N SER A 494 -28.29 -27.62 13.01
CA SER A 494 -29.40 -28.25 13.73
C SER A 494 -29.75 -27.32 14.89
N GLY A 495 -30.99 -26.81 14.89
CA GLY A 495 -31.41 -25.79 15.85
C GLY A 495 -32.68 -25.07 15.43
N ILE A 496 -33.81 -25.79 15.34
CA ILE A 496 -35.12 -25.17 15.55
C ILE A 496 -35.49 -25.43 17.01
N ASP A 497 -35.45 -24.39 17.83
CA ASP A 497 -35.92 -24.51 19.22
C ASP A 497 -37.45 -24.39 19.34
N ALA A 498 -38.16 -23.86 18.32
CA ALA A 498 -39.63 -23.88 18.25
C ALA A 498 -40.20 -23.43 16.89
N ILE A 499 -41.36 -24.01 16.52
CA ILE A 499 -42.31 -23.41 15.56
C ILE A 499 -43.32 -22.57 16.36
N ARG A 500 -43.43 -21.26 16.09
CA ARG A 500 -44.50 -20.42 16.66
C ARG A 500 -45.53 -20.09 15.59
N ASN A 501 -46.77 -20.53 15.78
CA ASN A 501 -47.90 -20.04 15.00
C ASN A 501 -48.26 -18.65 15.51
N LEU A 502 -48.00 -17.63 14.70
CA LEU A 502 -48.38 -16.26 15.01
C LEU A 502 -49.78 -15.96 14.49
N PRO A 503 -50.61 -15.23 15.26
CA PRO A 503 -51.91 -14.79 14.78
C PRO A 503 -51.75 -13.84 13.59
N ALA A 504 -52.80 -13.76 12.75
CA ALA A 504 -52.85 -12.80 11.66
C ALA A 504 -52.62 -11.38 12.21
N ASN A 505 -51.65 -10.66 11.62
CA ASN A 505 -51.21 -9.29 11.97
C ASN A 505 -50.23 -9.15 13.15
N ALA A 506 -49.55 -10.21 13.57
CA ALA A 506 -48.45 -10.07 14.52
C ALA A 506 -47.25 -9.35 13.90
N MET A 507 -46.66 -8.39 14.65
CA MET A 507 -45.42 -7.71 14.29
C MET A 507 -44.24 -8.39 14.99
N ILE A 508 -43.18 -8.74 14.26
CA ILE A 508 -41.93 -9.25 14.81
C ILE A 508 -40.84 -8.20 14.55
N ASP A 509 -39.94 -8.02 15.52
CA ASP A 509 -38.72 -7.25 15.33
C ASP A 509 -37.77 -8.00 14.38
N VAL A 510 -37.49 -7.41 13.23
CA VAL A 510 -36.61 -7.97 12.19
C VAL A 510 -35.18 -8.21 12.68
N HIS A 511 -34.73 -7.50 13.72
CA HIS A 511 -33.42 -7.72 14.33
C HIS A 511 -33.35 -8.97 15.22
N THR A 512 -34.48 -9.64 15.44
CA THR A 512 -34.56 -10.92 16.17
C THR A 512 -34.61 -12.15 15.26
N LEU A 513 -34.47 -11.95 13.94
CA LEU A 513 -34.50 -13.01 12.92
C LEU A 513 -33.11 -13.23 12.32
N ASP A 514 -32.51 -14.40 12.57
CA ASP A 514 -31.23 -14.81 11.97
C ASP A 514 -31.41 -15.41 10.56
N GLY A 515 -32.03 -14.64 9.66
CA GLY A 515 -32.09 -14.91 8.22
C GLY A 515 -33.50 -15.05 7.62
N VAL A 516 -33.66 -14.61 6.36
CA VAL A 516 -34.87 -14.74 5.54
C VAL A 516 -34.50 -15.26 4.16
N CYS A 517 -35.14 -16.34 3.70
CA CYS A 517 -35.02 -16.82 2.32
C CYS A 517 -36.29 -16.49 1.53
N VAL A 518 -36.19 -15.68 0.48
CA VAL A 518 -37.33 -15.31 -0.38
C VAL A 518 -37.30 -16.17 -1.65
N ALA A 519 -38.20 -17.15 -1.73
CA ALA A 519 -38.41 -17.94 -2.94
C ALA A 519 -39.75 -17.56 -3.58
N ARG A 520 -39.73 -17.15 -4.86
CA ARG A 520 -40.95 -16.91 -5.64
C ARG A 520 -41.39 -18.21 -6.34
N HIS A 521 -42.70 -18.40 -6.51
CA HIS A 521 -43.34 -19.47 -7.30
C HIS A 521 -43.35 -20.88 -6.68
N ILE A 522 -43.30 -21.01 -5.35
CA ILE A 522 -43.49 -22.29 -4.65
C ILE A 522 -44.79 -22.30 -3.83
N THR A 523 -45.42 -23.47 -3.77
CA THR A 523 -46.64 -23.71 -2.97
C THR A 523 -46.30 -24.10 -1.53
N ILE A 524 -47.24 -23.94 -0.59
CA ILE A 524 -47.07 -24.33 0.83
C ILE A 524 -46.69 -25.81 0.96
N ALA A 525 -47.26 -26.68 0.11
CA ALA A 525 -46.95 -28.11 0.12
C ALA A 525 -45.51 -28.42 -0.34
N GLN A 526 -44.96 -27.66 -1.30
CA GLN A 526 -43.58 -27.79 -1.75
C GLN A 526 -42.60 -27.26 -0.69
N ALA A 527 -42.92 -26.16 -0.02
CA ALA A 527 -42.12 -25.63 1.07
C ALA A 527 -41.97 -26.64 2.22
N ASN A 528 -43.04 -27.36 2.57
CA ASN A 528 -43.05 -28.33 3.66
C ASN A 528 -42.39 -29.68 3.33
N SER A 529 -42.17 -30.01 2.05
CA SER A 529 -41.70 -31.33 1.62
C SER A 529 -40.33 -31.33 0.94
N GLN A 530 -39.85 -30.18 0.45
CA GLN A 530 -38.66 -30.12 -0.42
C GLN A 530 -37.61 -29.08 -0.01
N LEU A 531 -37.89 -28.22 0.96
CA LEU A 531 -36.96 -27.19 1.40
C LEU A 531 -36.44 -27.49 2.83
N PRO A 532 -35.17 -27.14 3.14
CA PRO A 532 -34.65 -27.26 4.49
C PRO A 532 -35.48 -26.41 5.48
N GLN A 533 -35.51 -26.77 6.76
CA GLN A 533 -36.40 -26.06 7.70
C GLN A 533 -35.95 -24.60 7.89
N GLY A 534 -36.90 -23.65 7.77
CA GLY A 534 -36.67 -22.20 7.84
C GLY A 534 -37.98 -21.39 7.74
N VAL A 535 -37.90 -20.07 7.88
CA VAL A 535 -39.06 -19.16 7.71
C VAL A 535 -39.19 -18.75 6.24
N TYR A 536 -40.36 -19.01 5.63
CA TYR A 536 -40.67 -18.71 4.23
C TYR A 536 -41.75 -17.63 4.14
N ILE A 537 -41.50 -16.53 3.44
CA ILE A 537 -42.54 -15.56 3.07
C ILE A 537 -43.10 -15.98 1.71
N ILE A 538 -44.34 -16.49 1.71
CA ILE A 538 -45.03 -16.99 0.52
C ILE A 538 -45.94 -15.89 -0.02
N THR A 539 -45.55 -15.26 -1.13
CA THR A 539 -46.46 -14.37 -1.86
C THR A 539 -47.29 -15.20 -2.84
N GLN A 540 -48.52 -15.56 -2.46
CA GLN A 540 -49.46 -16.21 -3.38
C GLN A 540 -49.95 -15.19 -4.42
N LEU A 541 -49.69 -15.45 -5.70
CA LEU A 541 -50.47 -14.90 -6.82
C LEU A 541 -51.68 -15.82 -7.02
N ASP A 542 -52.73 -15.61 -6.23
CA ASP A 542 -54.12 -15.70 -6.72
C ASP A 542 -55.10 -15.48 -5.56
N THR A 543 -55.54 -14.25 -5.40
CA THR A 543 -56.96 -13.88 -5.26
C THR A 543 -57.06 -12.35 -5.21
N LYS A 544 -58.13 -11.81 -5.80
CA LYS A 544 -58.40 -10.39 -6.00
C LYS A 544 -58.46 -9.59 -4.69
N VAL A 545 -57.33 -9.19 -4.10
CA VAL A 545 -57.26 -8.04 -3.18
C VAL A 545 -55.87 -7.42 -3.29
N SER A 546 -55.80 -6.12 -3.58
CA SER A 546 -54.55 -5.35 -3.54
C SER A 546 -54.04 -5.23 -2.11
N HIS A 547 -52.81 -5.67 -1.83
CA HIS A 547 -52.10 -5.30 -0.62
C HIS A 547 -50.92 -4.39 -0.97
N THR A 548 -51.05 -3.12 -0.59
CA THR A 548 -50.00 -2.11 -0.66
C THR A 548 -49.02 -2.34 0.49
N VAL A 549 -47.76 -2.65 0.19
CA VAL A 549 -46.70 -2.64 1.20
C VAL A 549 -46.11 -1.24 1.25
N HIS A 550 -46.36 -0.51 2.34
CA HIS A 550 -45.65 0.73 2.63
C HIS A 550 -44.32 0.41 3.30
N MET A 551 -43.21 0.68 2.59
CA MET A 551 -41.89 0.75 3.20
C MET A 551 -41.66 2.16 3.74
N GLY A 552 -41.76 2.31 5.06
CA GLY A 552 -41.32 3.50 5.80
C GLY A 552 -39.83 3.39 6.13
N ARG A 553 -39.14 4.54 6.16
CA ARG A 553 -37.68 4.69 6.36
C ARG A 553 -37.15 4.10 7.65
#